data_AF-A0A2K8X145-F1
#
_entry.id   AF-A0A2K8X145-F1
#
_cell.length_a   1.000
_cell.length_b   1.000
_cell.length_c   1.000
_cell.angle_alpha   90.00
_cell.angle_beta   90.00
_cell.angle_gamma   90.00
#
_symmetry.space_group_name_H-M   'P 1'
#
loop_
_entity.id
_entity.type
_entity.pdbx_description
1 polymer ?
#
loop_
_entity_poly.entity_id
_entity_poly.type
_entity_poly.pdbx_seq_one_letter_code
_entity_poly.pdbx_strand_id
1 'polypeptide(L)'
;MSLSSCNQDRYEEIPSPVVFTPNIPVDVDPVLQEQLKQAGDIYQLNQTYNLYSWQALIAINWPVSDNGIPKPNFTDAGSPAWLGWKEAFQVYREDGKQPATWGSPRIQTGLGLKSSLLKDRDSRVILSSRTPTQPEHHNIADETDQAFAGKLFDQNGEVVVYEVLMNKEEFDYIVDNKLYNINGQLEFSKTHTEANFPKGNYDRGELGATEIKLAWRVFKDTDPHQDRYLTDKGYIINETTGQPKQVRLGLIGFHISQKTPTGKQWVWSTFEHIDNLDQNVIAGSDGKTTVIHPTLTDPDCEICPVNVDATNGKNTYEHHTSEHSDYWSITSDTNNYYAASTTMKTQSKRMIDIPVRVRHINSMMQDYFKAQGSVWQYYQLIDTQYPVDQNAKPATSTATAYHLPESVINKSGGVPNIAYLTNITMETFFQQGNQIAGLMENSSSEGSALPLSIFGTESCIGCHSSAGIAISYDTKNLSTKFGGQLSGDFSWLLRRASWDQNLPKPTAEE
;
A
#
# COMPACT_ATOMS: atom_id res chain seq x y z
N MET A 1 -64.73 13.59 10.69
CA MET A 1 -63.59 12.68 10.93
C MET A 1 -62.50 13.08 9.97
N SER A 2 -61.44 13.70 10.50
CA SER A 2 -60.32 14.22 9.72
C SER A 2 -59.48 13.07 9.18
N LEU A 3 -59.19 13.13 7.89
CA LEU A 3 -58.21 12.33 7.17
C LEU A 3 -56.84 12.47 7.84
N SER A 4 -56.17 11.36 8.11
CA SER A 4 -54.74 11.33 8.42
C SER A 4 -54.03 10.70 7.21
N SER A 5 -53.49 11.55 6.34
CA SER A 5 -52.62 11.10 5.25
C SER A 5 -51.29 10.66 5.83
N CYS A 6 -50.82 9.47 5.47
CA CYS A 6 -49.44 9.05 5.68
C CYS A 6 -48.49 10.15 5.21
N ASN A 7 -47.62 10.62 6.11
CA ASN A 7 -46.45 11.39 5.72
C ASN A 7 -45.66 10.55 4.71
N GLN A 8 -45.54 11.05 3.49
CA GLN A 8 -44.45 10.64 2.61
C GLN A 8 -43.17 11.05 3.35
N ASP A 9 -42.40 10.06 3.82
CA ASP A 9 -41.03 10.29 4.28
C ASP A 9 -40.28 10.94 3.12
N ARG A 10 -40.10 12.26 3.19
CA ARG A 10 -39.24 12.98 2.27
C ARG A 10 -37.84 12.47 2.56
N TYR A 11 -37.27 11.73 1.62
CA TYR A 11 -35.85 11.42 1.63
C TYR A 11 -35.09 12.76 1.67
N GLU A 12 -34.50 13.09 2.81
CA GLU A 12 -33.53 14.18 2.92
C GLU A 12 -32.22 13.65 2.35
N GLU A 13 -31.77 14.25 1.27
CA GLU A 13 -30.50 13.91 0.63
C GLU A 13 -29.36 14.14 1.62
N ILE A 14 -28.60 13.07 1.92
CA ILE A 14 -27.43 13.17 2.80
C ILE A 14 -26.39 14.03 2.06
N PRO A 15 -26.00 15.20 2.60
CA PRO A 15 -25.04 16.07 1.92
C PRO A 15 -23.68 15.40 1.83
N SER A 16 -22.98 15.61 0.71
CA SER A 16 -21.61 15.12 0.55
C SER A 16 -20.69 15.76 1.61
N PRO A 17 -19.92 14.97 2.39
CA PRO A 17 -18.97 15.51 3.37
C PRO A 17 -17.90 16.41 2.76
N VAL A 18 -17.59 16.20 1.48
CA VAL A 18 -16.62 16.97 0.69
C VAL A 18 -17.02 16.93 -0.79
N VAL A 19 -16.51 17.86 -1.60
CA VAL A 19 -16.72 17.82 -3.05
C VAL A 19 -15.81 16.77 -3.68
N PHE A 20 -16.41 15.81 -4.38
CA PHE A 20 -15.69 14.81 -5.19
C PHE A 20 -15.64 15.24 -6.65
N THR A 21 -14.47 15.07 -7.28
CA THR A 21 -14.24 15.38 -8.70
C THR A 21 -13.34 14.30 -9.30
N PRO A 22 -13.26 14.18 -10.63
CA PRO A 22 -12.30 13.26 -11.27
C PRO A 22 -10.84 13.70 -11.15
N ASN A 23 -10.58 14.91 -10.63
CA ASN A 23 -9.23 15.42 -10.46
C ASN A 23 -8.72 15.10 -9.06
N ILE A 24 -7.54 14.48 -8.98
CA ILE A 24 -6.86 14.23 -7.72
C ILE A 24 -6.50 15.60 -7.11
N PRO A 25 -6.79 15.86 -5.83
CA PRO A 25 -6.37 17.09 -5.19
C PRO A 25 -4.84 17.19 -5.19
N VAL A 26 -4.29 18.36 -5.53
CA VAL A 26 -2.84 18.58 -5.58
C VAL A 26 -2.21 18.61 -4.19
N ASP A 27 -2.94 19.19 -3.24
CA ASP A 27 -2.58 19.31 -1.82
C ASP A 27 -3.85 19.65 -1.02
N VAL A 28 -3.75 19.62 0.31
CA VAL A 28 -4.65 20.42 1.15
C VAL A 28 -4.29 21.90 0.93
N ASP A 29 -5.28 22.81 0.89
CA ASP A 29 -5.03 24.24 0.70
C ASP A 29 -3.88 24.76 1.59
N PRO A 30 -2.73 25.16 1.00
CA PRO A 30 -1.56 25.57 1.77
C PRO A 30 -1.82 26.75 2.71
N VAL A 31 -2.75 27.66 2.37
CA VAL A 31 -3.13 28.79 3.23
C VAL A 31 -3.87 28.28 4.45
N LEU A 32 -4.81 27.35 4.27
CA LEU A 32 -5.54 26.73 5.38
C LEU A 32 -4.59 25.92 6.27
N GLN A 33 -3.65 25.17 5.68
CA GLN A 33 -2.65 24.43 6.44
C GLN A 33 -1.86 25.34 7.36
N GLU A 34 -1.34 26.46 6.83
CA GLU A 34 -0.55 27.41 7.60
C GLU A 34 -1.38 28.05 8.72
N GLN A 35 -2.63 28.43 8.44
CA GLN A 35 -3.54 28.98 9.44
C GLN A 35 -3.78 27.99 10.61
N LEU A 36 -4.07 26.73 10.30
CA LEU A 36 -4.33 25.70 11.32
C LEU A 36 -3.06 25.36 12.12
N LYS A 37 -1.89 25.31 11.46
CA LYS A 37 -0.59 25.10 12.12
C LYS A 37 -0.26 26.25 13.08
N GLN A 38 -0.43 27.50 12.65
CA GLN A 38 -0.22 28.69 13.49
C GLN A 38 -1.18 28.76 14.68
N ALA A 39 -2.42 28.31 14.50
CA ALA A 39 -3.40 28.20 15.58
C ALA A 39 -3.15 27.02 16.53
N GLY A 40 -2.26 26.08 16.18
CA GLY A 40 -2.07 24.83 16.92
C GLY A 40 -3.23 23.84 16.78
N ASP A 41 -4.14 24.03 15.82
CA ASP A 41 -5.32 23.19 15.60
C ASP A 41 -4.98 21.97 14.73
N ILE A 42 -4.16 21.09 15.29
CA ILE A 42 -3.74 19.83 14.65
C ILE A 42 -4.94 18.90 14.44
N TYR A 43 -5.98 18.99 15.27
CA TYR A 43 -7.19 18.18 15.10
C TYR A 43 -7.88 18.54 13.78
N GLN A 44 -8.16 19.82 13.53
CA GLN A 44 -8.79 20.26 12.30
C GLN A 44 -7.89 20.08 11.08
N LEU A 45 -6.56 20.21 11.23
CA LEU A 45 -5.62 19.91 10.16
C LEU A 45 -5.70 18.45 9.73
N ASN A 46 -5.72 17.52 10.70
CA ASN A 46 -5.92 16.09 10.44
C ASN A 46 -7.27 15.81 9.77
N GLN A 47 -8.35 16.49 10.18
CA GLN A 47 -9.66 16.34 9.52
C GLN A 47 -9.59 16.75 8.05
N THR A 48 -8.90 17.86 7.75
CA THR A 48 -8.75 18.36 6.39
C THR A 48 -7.96 17.38 5.51
N TYR A 49 -6.87 16.82 6.03
CA TYR A 49 -6.09 15.79 5.33
C TYR A 49 -6.88 14.48 5.13
N ASN A 50 -7.70 14.08 6.10
CA ASN A 50 -8.56 12.90 5.94
C ASN A 50 -9.62 13.10 4.84
N LEU A 51 -10.20 14.30 4.72
CA LEU A 51 -11.10 14.63 3.61
C LEU A 51 -10.37 14.62 2.26
N TYR A 52 -9.16 15.17 2.22
CA TYR A 52 -8.27 15.10 1.06
C TYR A 52 -8.01 13.66 0.62
N SER A 53 -7.75 12.74 1.55
CA SER A 53 -7.53 11.32 1.23
C SER A 53 -8.75 10.68 0.60
N TRP A 54 -9.96 10.96 1.10
CA TRP A 54 -11.19 10.48 0.48
C TRP A 54 -11.40 11.08 -0.92
N GLN A 55 -11.09 12.37 -1.11
CA GLN A 55 -11.14 12.99 -2.45
C GLN A 55 -10.16 12.31 -3.42
N ALA A 56 -8.93 12.03 -2.97
CA ALA A 56 -7.93 11.33 -3.77
C ALA A 56 -8.36 9.91 -4.12
N LEU A 57 -8.87 9.13 -3.16
CA LEU A 57 -9.38 7.77 -3.40
C LEU A 57 -10.46 7.77 -4.50
N ILE A 58 -11.44 8.66 -4.40
CA ILE A 58 -12.54 8.74 -5.36
C ILE A 58 -12.07 9.25 -6.72
N ALA A 59 -11.18 10.23 -6.78
CA ALA A 59 -10.62 10.72 -8.04
C ALA A 59 -9.80 9.66 -8.78
N ILE A 60 -8.95 8.92 -8.06
CA ILE A 60 -8.13 7.84 -8.61
C ILE A 60 -9.00 6.71 -9.16
N ASN A 61 -10.10 6.40 -8.49
CA ASN A 61 -11.06 5.38 -8.92
C ASN A 61 -12.22 5.94 -9.74
N TRP A 62 -12.14 7.20 -10.19
CA TRP A 62 -13.25 7.82 -10.92
C TRP A 62 -13.52 7.04 -12.21
N PRO A 63 -14.77 6.68 -12.52
CA PRO A 63 -15.10 5.93 -13.71
C PRO A 63 -14.81 6.77 -14.95
N VAL A 64 -14.10 6.19 -15.91
CA VAL A 64 -13.80 6.81 -17.21
C VAL A 64 -14.37 5.95 -18.35
N SER A 65 -14.67 6.57 -19.49
CA SER A 65 -14.95 5.86 -20.74
C SER A 65 -13.68 5.25 -21.35
N ASP A 66 -13.83 4.44 -22.40
CA ASP A 66 -12.74 3.72 -23.07
C ASP A 66 -11.60 4.61 -23.57
N ASN A 67 -11.90 5.88 -23.90
CA ASN A 67 -10.93 6.90 -24.30
C ASN A 67 -10.35 7.72 -23.13
N GLY A 68 -10.55 7.28 -21.88
CA GLY A 68 -10.01 7.91 -20.68
C GLY A 68 -10.75 9.18 -20.21
N ILE A 69 -11.88 9.53 -20.83
CA ILE A 69 -12.67 10.70 -20.41
C ILE A 69 -13.45 10.37 -19.13
N PRO A 70 -13.34 11.20 -18.07
CA PRO A 70 -14.14 11.03 -16.85
C PRO A 70 -15.64 11.05 -17.12
N LYS A 71 -16.36 10.13 -16.47
CA LYS A 71 -17.82 10.14 -16.46
C LYS A 71 -18.36 11.30 -15.62
N PRO A 72 -19.61 11.75 -15.84
CA PRO A 72 -20.23 12.82 -15.05
C PRO A 72 -20.23 12.57 -13.53
N ASN A 73 -20.49 11.33 -13.10
CA ASN A 73 -20.57 10.97 -11.68
C ASN A 73 -19.63 9.83 -11.33
N PHE A 74 -19.17 9.80 -10.08
CA PHE A 74 -18.32 8.69 -9.58
C PHE A 74 -19.06 7.35 -9.47
N THR A 75 -20.39 7.36 -9.52
CA THR A 75 -21.27 6.17 -9.50
C THR A 75 -21.61 5.64 -10.90
N ASP A 76 -21.22 6.36 -11.96
CA ASP A 76 -21.49 5.93 -13.31
C ASP A 76 -20.68 4.66 -13.67
N ALA A 77 -21.21 3.84 -14.56
CA ALA A 77 -20.49 2.68 -15.06
C ALA A 77 -19.26 3.10 -15.89
N GLY A 78 -18.09 2.57 -15.54
CA GLY A 78 -16.84 2.79 -16.24
C GLY A 78 -15.69 2.04 -15.57
N SER A 79 -14.53 2.09 -16.21
CA SER A 79 -13.29 1.60 -15.60
C SER A 79 -12.67 2.67 -14.70
N PRO A 80 -11.97 2.31 -13.61
CA PRO A 80 -11.30 3.32 -12.80
C PRO A 80 -10.17 4.02 -13.60
N ALA A 81 -9.94 5.30 -13.29
CA ALA A 81 -8.96 6.13 -13.98
C ALA A 81 -7.53 5.57 -13.89
N TRP A 82 -7.17 4.96 -12.75
CA TRP A 82 -5.85 4.36 -12.56
C TRP A 82 -5.53 3.17 -13.47
N LEU A 83 -6.48 2.60 -14.22
CA LEU A 83 -6.14 1.58 -15.24
C LEU A 83 -5.26 2.14 -16.37
N GLY A 84 -5.22 3.46 -16.56
CA GLY A 84 -4.24 4.12 -17.44
C GLY A 84 -2.85 4.29 -16.80
N TRP A 85 -2.74 3.92 -15.52
CA TRP A 85 -1.56 3.67 -14.69
C TRP A 85 -0.42 2.93 -15.41
N LYS A 86 0.85 3.26 -15.15
CA LYS A 86 1.96 2.34 -15.42
C LYS A 86 2.20 1.48 -14.19
N GLU A 87 2.10 0.17 -14.35
CA GLU A 87 2.48 -0.78 -13.31
C GLU A 87 4.01 -0.85 -13.19
N ALA A 88 4.51 -1.07 -11.98
CA ALA A 88 5.95 -1.11 -11.70
C ALA A 88 6.72 -2.10 -12.61
N PHE A 89 6.16 -3.28 -12.93
CA PHE A 89 6.83 -4.25 -13.79
C PHE A 89 6.94 -3.81 -15.27
N GLN A 90 6.10 -2.86 -15.71
CA GLN A 90 6.19 -2.28 -17.06
C GLN A 90 7.34 -1.28 -17.15
N VAL A 91 7.72 -0.68 -16.02
CA VAL A 91 8.75 0.36 -15.90
C VAL A 91 10.11 -0.29 -15.62
N TYR A 92 10.17 -1.13 -14.59
CA TYR A 92 11.36 -1.82 -14.13
C TYR A 92 11.40 -3.22 -14.72
N ARG A 93 11.91 -3.30 -15.94
CA ARG A 93 11.92 -4.52 -16.74
C ARG A 93 13.06 -5.43 -16.32
N GLU A 94 12.82 -6.75 -16.37
CA GLU A 94 13.86 -7.78 -16.11
C GLU A 94 15.05 -7.69 -17.09
N ASP A 95 14.83 -7.18 -18.31
CA ASP A 95 15.90 -6.96 -19.28
C ASP A 95 16.61 -5.61 -19.14
N GLY A 96 16.20 -4.78 -18.16
CA GLY A 96 16.78 -3.48 -17.83
C GLY A 96 16.66 -2.43 -18.93
N LYS A 97 15.87 -2.68 -19.98
CA LYS A 97 15.69 -1.72 -21.08
C LYS A 97 14.77 -0.58 -20.70
N GLN A 98 14.80 0.47 -21.52
CA GLN A 98 13.84 1.57 -21.41
C GLN A 98 12.41 1.03 -21.52
N PRO A 99 11.50 1.43 -20.61
CA PRO A 99 10.11 1.03 -20.68
C PRO A 99 9.38 1.68 -21.85
N ALA A 100 8.25 1.09 -22.23
CA ALA A 100 7.39 1.68 -23.26
C ALA A 100 6.83 3.02 -22.78
N THR A 101 6.68 3.96 -23.71
CA THR A 101 6.17 5.31 -23.45
C THR A 101 4.83 5.32 -22.73
N TRP A 102 4.52 6.43 -22.07
CA TRP A 102 3.19 6.66 -21.49
C TRP A 102 2.10 6.49 -22.56
N GLY A 103 0.99 5.84 -22.21
CA GLY A 103 -0.10 5.56 -23.16
C GLY A 103 0.18 4.44 -24.16
N SER A 104 1.35 3.80 -24.15
CA SER A 104 1.59 2.58 -24.94
C SER A 104 0.64 1.44 -24.54
N PRO A 105 0.25 0.57 -25.48
CA PRO A 105 -0.57 -0.61 -25.21
C PRO A 105 -0.03 -1.44 -24.04
N ARG A 106 -0.92 -2.01 -23.22
CA ARG A 106 -0.55 -2.68 -21.96
C ARG A 106 0.33 -3.89 -22.21
N ILE A 107 0.26 -4.52 -23.38
CA ILE A 107 1.11 -5.64 -23.78
C ILE A 107 2.58 -5.28 -24.03
N GLN A 108 2.92 -4.00 -24.15
CA GLN A 108 4.30 -3.53 -24.37
C GLN A 108 5.11 -3.50 -23.06
N THR A 109 5.16 -4.63 -22.37
CA THR A 109 5.80 -4.78 -21.04
C THR A 109 7.22 -5.32 -21.13
N GLY A 110 7.59 -5.94 -22.26
CA GLY A 110 8.82 -6.71 -22.39
C GLY A 110 8.68 -8.20 -22.11
N LEU A 111 7.54 -8.62 -21.55
CA LEU A 111 7.26 -10.02 -21.20
C LEU A 111 6.72 -10.86 -22.38
N GLY A 112 6.68 -10.30 -23.60
CA GLY A 112 6.20 -11.03 -24.78
C GLY A 112 4.70 -11.37 -24.76
N LEU A 113 3.90 -10.63 -24.00
CA LEU A 113 2.47 -10.86 -23.84
C LEU A 113 1.70 -10.60 -25.15
N LYS A 114 0.69 -11.43 -25.43
CA LYS A 114 -0.17 -11.29 -26.62
C LYS A 114 -1.43 -10.49 -26.29
N SER A 115 -1.94 -9.72 -27.25
CA SER A 115 -3.21 -8.98 -27.13
C SER A 115 -4.43 -9.88 -26.91
N SER A 116 -4.34 -11.16 -27.28
CA SER A 116 -5.36 -12.16 -26.96
C SER A 116 -5.44 -12.49 -25.47
N LEU A 117 -4.38 -12.21 -24.70
CA LEU A 117 -4.30 -12.42 -23.26
C LEU A 117 -4.70 -11.16 -22.49
N LEU A 118 -4.29 -9.98 -22.98
CA LEU A 118 -4.49 -8.70 -22.28
C LEU A 118 -4.87 -7.61 -23.26
N LYS A 119 -6.04 -7.02 -23.06
CA LYS A 119 -6.43 -5.74 -23.65
C LYS A 119 -5.82 -4.58 -22.86
N ASP A 120 -5.79 -3.41 -23.46
CA ASP A 120 -5.20 -2.21 -22.84
C ASP A 120 -5.91 -1.78 -21.54
N ARG A 121 -7.15 -2.25 -21.33
CA ARG A 121 -7.94 -2.02 -20.12
C ARG A 121 -8.27 -3.30 -19.34
N ASP A 122 -7.70 -4.44 -19.74
CA ASP A 122 -7.79 -5.63 -18.89
C ASP A 122 -6.89 -5.40 -17.69
N SER A 123 -7.37 -5.75 -16.50
CA SER A 123 -6.58 -5.61 -15.30
C SER A 123 -5.53 -6.72 -15.24
N ARG A 124 -4.27 -6.29 -15.09
CA ARG A 124 -3.22 -7.01 -14.36
C ARG A 124 -2.70 -8.30 -14.99
N VAL A 125 -1.38 -8.39 -15.10
CA VAL A 125 -0.71 -9.60 -15.62
C VAL A 125 0.02 -10.37 -14.53
N ILE A 126 0.63 -9.63 -13.61
CA ILE A 126 1.54 -10.16 -12.61
C ILE A 126 1.23 -9.44 -11.31
N LEU A 127 0.37 -10.06 -10.51
CA LEU A 127 0.17 -9.62 -9.15
C LEU A 127 1.12 -10.37 -8.24
N SER A 128 1.74 -9.66 -7.29
CA SER A 128 2.55 -10.33 -6.27
C SER A 128 1.67 -11.23 -5.43
N SER A 129 2.18 -12.35 -4.98
CA SER A 129 1.58 -13.09 -3.86
C SER A 129 2.29 -12.81 -2.52
N ARG A 130 3.32 -11.96 -2.49
CA ARG A 130 4.12 -11.66 -1.29
C ARG A 130 3.65 -10.36 -0.66
N THR A 131 3.60 -10.30 0.67
CA THR A 131 3.34 -9.05 1.37
C THR A 131 4.47 -8.04 1.12
N PRO A 132 4.26 -6.77 1.51
CA PRO A 132 5.25 -5.71 1.43
C PRO A 132 5.95 -5.28 2.77
N THR A 133 6.18 -6.14 3.78
CA THR A 133 6.97 -5.75 5.01
C THR A 133 8.14 -6.63 5.53
N GLN A 134 9.36 -6.13 5.83
CA GLN A 134 10.38 -6.87 6.62
C GLN A 134 11.28 -5.99 7.52
N PRO A 135 11.59 -6.42 8.77
CA PRO A 135 12.77 -6.01 9.56
C PRO A 135 13.93 -7.00 9.36
N GLU A 136 15.15 -6.49 9.17
CA GLU A 136 16.33 -7.24 8.71
C GLU A 136 16.84 -8.40 9.59
N HIS A 137 17.49 -9.38 8.93
CA HIS A 137 18.89 -9.76 9.22
C HIS A 137 19.65 -10.17 7.91
N HIS A 138 20.73 -9.43 7.62
CA HIS A 138 21.91 -9.73 6.78
C HIS A 138 21.75 -10.43 5.42
N ASN A 139 21.50 -9.66 4.36
CA ASN A 139 22.40 -9.44 3.21
C ASN A 139 21.65 -8.62 2.14
N ILE A 140 22.34 -7.63 1.59
CA ILE A 140 21.86 -6.61 0.65
C ILE A 140 21.20 -7.24 -0.58
N ALA A 141 19.86 -7.17 -0.64
CA ALA A 141 19.00 -7.21 -1.83
C ALA A 141 17.55 -6.98 -1.32
N ASP A 142 17.04 -5.76 -1.39
CA ASP A 142 16.34 -5.21 -2.56
C ASP A 142 14.83 -5.37 -2.35
N GLU A 143 14.16 -4.25 -2.17
CA GLU A 143 12.75 -4.09 -1.84
C GLU A 143 11.83 -4.39 -3.07
N THR A 144 12.40 -5.13 -4.02
CA THR A 144 12.16 -4.91 -5.43
C THR A 144 12.03 -6.16 -6.28
N ASP A 145 12.27 -7.29 -5.65
CA ASP A 145 11.53 -8.53 -5.88
C ASP A 145 10.25 -8.58 -5.02
N GLN A 146 9.41 -7.52 -5.00
CA GLN A 146 8.20 -7.44 -4.15
C GLN A 146 8.49 -8.00 -2.74
N ALA A 147 9.56 -7.48 -2.17
CA ALA A 147 10.38 -8.26 -1.27
C ALA A 147 10.11 -7.88 0.16
N PHE A 148 9.05 -8.42 0.76
CA PHE A 148 8.85 -8.10 2.15
C PHE A 148 7.80 -8.98 2.89
N ALA A 149 8.22 -9.87 3.77
CA ALA A 149 7.35 -10.83 4.46
C ALA A 149 6.65 -11.82 3.51
N GLY A 150 6.12 -12.88 4.12
CA GLY A 150 5.48 -13.97 3.43
C GLY A 150 4.15 -13.61 2.77
N LYS A 151 3.50 -14.64 2.26
CA LYS A 151 2.15 -14.64 1.73
C LYS A 151 1.15 -14.33 2.86
N LEU A 152 0.25 -13.38 2.61
CA LEU A 152 -0.94 -13.16 3.44
C LEU A 152 -2.05 -14.07 2.92
N PHE A 153 -2.55 -14.97 3.78
CA PHE A 153 -3.60 -15.93 3.44
C PHE A 153 -4.93 -15.45 3.99
N ASP A 154 -5.95 -15.41 3.14
CA ASP A 154 -7.32 -15.15 3.58
C ASP A 154 -7.92 -16.37 4.31
N GLN A 155 -9.11 -16.21 4.88
CA GLN A 155 -9.79 -17.29 5.63
C GLN A 155 -10.28 -18.46 4.75
N ASN A 156 -10.19 -18.32 3.42
CA ASN A 156 -10.41 -19.38 2.43
C ASN A 156 -9.11 -20.09 1.99
N GLY A 157 -7.95 -19.67 2.52
CA GLY A 157 -6.63 -20.17 2.15
C GLY A 157 -6.08 -19.62 0.83
N GLU A 158 -6.75 -18.63 0.22
CA GLU A 158 -6.24 -17.95 -0.98
C GLU A 158 -5.23 -16.88 -0.58
N VAL A 159 -4.23 -16.69 -1.44
CA VAL A 159 -3.19 -15.68 -1.20
C VAL A 159 -3.69 -14.32 -1.68
N VAL A 160 -3.58 -13.31 -0.82
CA VAL A 160 -3.81 -11.90 -1.18
C VAL A 160 -2.74 -11.47 -2.18
N VAL A 161 -3.17 -10.73 -3.20
CA VAL A 161 -2.28 -10.31 -4.28
C VAL A 161 -2.19 -8.80 -4.47
N TYR A 162 -1.05 -8.32 -4.93
CA TYR A 162 -0.71 -6.89 -4.89
C TYR A 162 -0.37 -6.29 -6.26
N GLU A 163 -0.76 -5.03 -6.45
CA GLU A 163 -0.45 -4.20 -7.62
C GLU A 163 0.17 -2.88 -7.14
N VAL A 164 1.20 -2.39 -7.84
CA VAL A 164 1.80 -1.06 -7.61
C VAL A 164 1.82 -0.30 -8.92
N LEU A 165 1.27 0.90 -8.94
CA LEU A 165 1.20 1.76 -10.11
C LEU A 165 1.69 3.16 -9.79
N MET A 166 2.25 3.82 -10.81
CA MET A 166 2.71 5.19 -10.73
C MET A 166 1.99 6.06 -11.76
N ASN A 167 1.75 7.32 -11.40
CA ASN A 167 1.21 8.30 -12.32
C ASN A 167 2.25 8.73 -13.37
N LYS A 168 1.83 9.63 -14.27
CA LYS A 168 2.67 10.05 -15.39
C LYS A 168 3.89 10.83 -14.94
N GLU A 169 3.73 11.63 -13.90
CA GLU A 169 4.70 12.55 -13.34
C GLU A 169 5.87 11.79 -12.71
N GLU A 170 5.58 10.71 -11.97
CA GLU A 170 6.59 9.78 -11.47
C GLU A 170 7.27 9.00 -12.61
N PHE A 171 6.47 8.46 -13.54
CA PHE A 171 6.97 7.71 -14.70
C PHE A 171 7.94 8.53 -15.55
N ASP A 172 7.56 9.75 -15.93
CA ASP A 172 8.38 10.64 -16.76
C ASP A 172 9.70 10.95 -16.04
N TYR A 173 9.66 11.25 -14.74
CA TYR A 173 10.87 11.50 -13.96
C TYR A 173 11.82 10.30 -13.95
N ILE A 174 11.29 9.08 -13.79
CA ILE A 174 12.09 7.85 -13.84
C ILE A 174 12.73 7.66 -15.22
N VAL A 175 11.97 7.87 -16.31
CA VAL A 175 12.46 7.67 -17.67
C VAL A 175 13.48 8.72 -18.08
N ASP A 176 13.19 10.00 -17.83
CA ASP A 176 14.05 11.12 -18.22
C ASP A 176 15.41 11.08 -17.51
N ASN A 177 15.42 10.62 -16.25
CA ASN A 177 16.65 10.44 -15.46
C ASN A 177 17.25 9.03 -15.56
N LYS A 178 16.68 8.14 -16.39
CA LYS A 178 17.11 6.74 -16.57
C LYS A 178 17.17 5.92 -15.29
N LEU A 179 16.30 6.23 -14.33
CA LEU A 179 16.24 5.53 -13.04
C LEU A 179 15.59 4.13 -13.14
N TYR A 180 15.07 3.75 -14.31
CA TYR A 180 14.43 2.44 -14.53
C TYR A 180 15.41 1.25 -14.58
N ASN A 181 16.73 1.49 -14.66
CA ASN A 181 17.76 0.44 -14.66
C ASN A 181 18.99 0.81 -13.82
N ILE A 182 19.77 -0.19 -13.41
CA ILE A 182 20.89 0.01 -12.48
C ILE A 182 21.99 0.87 -13.12
N ASN A 183 22.27 0.66 -14.41
CA ASN A 183 23.24 1.44 -15.16
C ASN A 183 22.95 2.94 -15.10
N GLY A 184 21.69 3.33 -15.30
CA GLY A 184 21.26 4.73 -15.30
C GLY A 184 21.27 5.34 -13.90
N GLN A 185 20.89 4.58 -12.86
CA GLN A 185 21.00 5.04 -11.48
C GLN A 185 22.46 5.30 -11.06
N LEU A 186 23.39 4.41 -11.44
CA LEU A 186 24.83 4.61 -11.17
C LEU A 186 25.41 5.83 -11.91
N GLU A 187 24.89 6.16 -13.10
CA GLU A 187 25.29 7.38 -13.79
C GLU A 187 24.68 8.63 -13.12
N PHE A 188 23.40 8.55 -12.73
CA PHE A 188 22.69 9.62 -12.04
C PHE A 188 23.37 9.97 -10.70
N SER A 189 23.77 8.96 -9.94
CA SER A 189 24.38 9.09 -8.61
C SER A 189 25.76 9.79 -8.61
N LYS A 190 26.44 9.86 -9.76
CA LYS A 190 27.71 10.60 -9.89
C LYS A 190 27.55 12.10 -9.68
N THR A 191 26.36 12.63 -9.97
CA THR A 191 26.08 14.08 -9.91
C THR A 191 24.93 14.43 -8.96
N HIS A 192 24.15 13.44 -8.52
CA HIS A 192 23.00 13.62 -7.63
C HIS A 192 23.09 12.68 -6.44
N THR A 193 22.79 13.19 -5.25
CA THR A 193 22.72 12.38 -4.03
C THR A 193 21.32 11.82 -3.76
N GLU A 194 20.32 12.26 -4.51
CA GLU A 194 18.90 11.97 -4.29
C GLU A 194 18.11 11.98 -5.60
N ALA A 195 17.21 11.01 -5.78
CA ALA A 195 16.19 11.01 -6.82
C ALA A 195 14.97 11.88 -6.42
N ASN A 196 15.14 13.20 -6.38
CA ASN A 196 14.09 14.13 -5.96
C ASN A 196 12.92 14.21 -6.97
N PHE A 197 11.90 13.37 -6.77
CA PHE A 197 10.69 13.30 -7.60
C PHE A 197 9.96 14.64 -7.67
N PRO A 198 9.19 14.91 -8.74
CA PRO A 198 8.49 16.17 -8.89
C PRO A 198 7.39 16.30 -7.83
N LYS A 199 7.40 17.41 -7.10
CA LYS A 199 6.26 17.82 -6.27
C LYS A 199 5.21 18.52 -7.14
N GLY A 200 3.95 18.48 -6.71
CA GLY A 200 2.88 19.22 -7.37
C GLY A 200 3.00 20.74 -7.27
N ASN A 201 2.11 21.44 -7.96
CA ASN A 201 1.95 22.90 -7.90
C ASN A 201 0.46 23.25 -7.67
N TYR A 202 0.15 23.68 -6.44
CA TYR A 202 -1.23 23.96 -6.03
C TYR A 202 -1.89 25.06 -6.89
N ASP A 203 -1.21 26.18 -7.10
CA ASP A 203 -1.74 27.35 -7.83
C ASP A 203 -2.03 27.04 -9.31
N ARG A 204 -1.28 26.11 -9.91
CA ARG A 204 -1.44 25.69 -11.31
C ARG A 204 -2.29 24.43 -11.47
N GLY A 205 -2.71 23.79 -10.38
CA GLY A 205 -3.45 22.53 -10.43
C GLY A 205 -2.62 21.36 -11.00
N GLU A 206 -1.29 21.41 -10.89
CA GLU A 206 -0.38 20.37 -11.42
C GLU A 206 -0.09 19.34 -10.32
N LEU A 207 -0.27 18.06 -10.63
CA LEU A 207 0.05 16.96 -9.71
C LEU A 207 1.57 16.75 -9.59
N GLY A 208 1.98 16.18 -8.46
CA GLY A 208 3.33 15.65 -8.29
C GLY A 208 3.38 14.15 -8.61
N ALA A 209 4.53 13.53 -8.36
CA ALA A 209 4.66 12.08 -8.32
C ALA A 209 3.60 11.48 -7.38
N THR A 210 2.90 10.47 -7.87
CA THR A 210 1.86 9.75 -7.12
C THR A 210 1.99 8.26 -7.40
N GLU A 211 2.21 7.49 -6.33
CA GLU A 211 2.21 6.03 -6.35
C GLU A 211 0.96 5.51 -5.65
N ILE A 212 0.37 4.46 -6.20
CA ILE A 212 -0.70 3.72 -5.56
C ILE A 212 -0.34 2.26 -5.44
N LYS A 213 -0.78 1.65 -4.34
CA LYS A 213 -0.59 0.24 -4.08
C LYS A 213 -1.89 -0.38 -3.63
N LEU A 214 -2.22 -1.53 -4.22
CA LEU A 214 -3.54 -2.14 -4.13
C LEU A 214 -3.37 -3.58 -3.64
N ALA A 215 -4.18 -3.99 -2.68
CA ALA A 215 -4.27 -5.36 -2.19
C ALA A 215 -5.62 -5.97 -2.58
N TRP A 216 -5.57 -7.19 -3.10
CA TRP A 216 -6.71 -7.87 -3.70
C TRP A 216 -6.89 -9.25 -3.11
N ARG A 217 -8.10 -9.57 -2.67
CA ARG A 217 -8.48 -10.96 -2.43
C ARG A 217 -8.85 -11.64 -3.75
N VAL A 218 -8.56 -12.93 -3.85
CA VAL A 218 -9.00 -13.76 -4.98
C VAL A 218 -10.36 -14.36 -4.65
N PHE A 219 -11.36 -14.12 -5.49
CA PHE A 219 -12.69 -14.72 -5.31
C PHE A 219 -12.79 -16.11 -5.92
N LYS A 220 -13.47 -16.99 -5.20
CA LYS A 220 -14.08 -18.22 -5.71
C LYS A 220 -15.50 -17.92 -6.18
N ASP A 221 -16.01 -18.67 -7.15
CA ASP A 221 -17.39 -18.51 -7.64
C ASP A 221 -18.45 -18.70 -6.54
N THR A 222 -18.09 -19.42 -5.48
CA THR A 222 -18.92 -19.68 -4.31
C THR A 222 -18.84 -18.60 -3.23
N ASP A 223 -17.93 -17.63 -3.35
CA ASP A 223 -17.79 -16.58 -2.34
C ASP A 223 -19.02 -15.66 -2.36
N PRO A 224 -19.69 -15.45 -1.22
CA PRO A 224 -20.86 -14.58 -1.15
C PRO A 224 -20.45 -13.09 -1.17
N HIS A 225 -21.44 -12.22 -1.39
CA HIS A 225 -21.32 -10.77 -1.20
C HIS A 225 -20.21 -10.06 -2.01
N GLN A 226 -19.84 -10.60 -3.17
CA GLN A 226 -18.87 -9.99 -4.08
C GLN A 226 -19.29 -8.58 -4.54
N ASP A 227 -20.58 -8.25 -4.45
CA ASP A 227 -21.18 -6.95 -4.75
C ASP A 227 -20.75 -5.82 -3.78
N ARG A 228 -20.21 -6.16 -2.62
CA ARG A 228 -19.67 -5.17 -1.65
C ARG A 228 -18.31 -4.62 -2.05
N TYR A 229 -17.60 -5.27 -2.96
CA TYR A 229 -16.23 -4.94 -3.30
C TYR A 229 -16.16 -4.16 -4.60
N LEU A 230 -15.19 -3.26 -4.72
CA LEU A 230 -14.70 -2.88 -6.04
C LEU A 230 -14.05 -4.13 -6.66
N THR A 231 -14.63 -4.62 -7.76
CA THR A 231 -14.17 -5.87 -8.40
C THR A 231 -13.56 -5.62 -9.77
N ASP A 232 -12.59 -6.48 -10.11
CA ASP A 232 -11.94 -6.48 -11.42
C ASP A 232 -11.49 -7.92 -11.77
N LYS A 233 -11.12 -8.18 -13.04
CA LYS A 233 -10.62 -9.48 -13.52
C LYS A 233 -9.11 -9.45 -13.79
N GLY A 234 -8.32 -9.96 -12.85
CA GLY A 234 -6.86 -10.02 -12.99
C GLY A 234 -6.33 -11.31 -13.62
N TYR A 235 -5.06 -11.31 -14.00
CA TYR A 235 -4.28 -12.54 -14.24
C TYR A 235 -3.22 -12.72 -13.15
N ILE A 236 -3.11 -13.94 -12.62
CA ILE A 236 -2.05 -14.35 -11.69
C ILE A 236 -1.21 -15.43 -12.36
N ILE A 237 0.12 -15.32 -12.27
CA ILE A 237 1.01 -16.38 -12.75
C ILE A 237 0.92 -17.58 -11.80
N ASN A 238 0.53 -18.73 -12.33
CA ASN A 238 0.49 -19.96 -11.56
C ASN A 238 1.93 -20.42 -11.26
N GLU A 239 2.29 -20.54 -9.98
CA GLU A 239 3.64 -20.91 -9.55
C GLU A 239 4.07 -22.31 -10.02
N THR A 240 3.12 -23.22 -10.27
CA THR A 240 3.41 -24.60 -10.71
C THR A 240 3.59 -24.70 -12.22
N THR A 241 2.73 -24.03 -13.00
CA THR A 241 2.71 -24.15 -14.47
C THR A 241 3.43 -23.01 -15.18
N GLY A 242 3.71 -21.91 -14.48
CA GLY A 242 4.23 -20.66 -15.05
C GLY A 242 3.25 -19.95 -15.98
N GLN A 243 1.99 -20.40 -16.07
CA GLN A 243 1.00 -19.84 -16.98
C GLN A 243 0.09 -18.82 -16.27
N PRO A 244 -0.33 -17.75 -16.97
CA PRO A 244 -1.30 -16.81 -16.42
C PRO A 244 -2.68 -17.47 -16.27
N LYS A 245 -3.29 -17.32 -15.09
CA LYS A 245 -4.66 -17.74 -14.77
C LYS A 245 -5.51 -16.50 -14.53
N GLN A 246 -6.61 -16.37 -15.28
CA GLN A 246 -7.59 -15.31 -15.03
C GLN A 246 -8.34 -15.60 -13.72
N VAL A 247 -8.48 -14.59 -12.88
CA VAL A 247 -9.18 -14.64 -11.60
C VAL A 247 -10.06 -13.42 -11.41
N ARG A 248 -11.11 -13.54 -10.60
CA ARG A 248 -11.89 -12.39 -10.13
C ARG A 248 -11.28 -11.89 -8.83
N LEU A 249 -11.13 -10.58 -8.72
CA LEU A 249 -10.48 -9.91 -7.60
C LEU A 249 -11.46 -8.96 -6.91
N GLY A 250 -11.31 -8.82 -5.58
CA GLY A 250 -11.97 -7.80 -4.77
C GLY A 250 -10.94 -6.93 -4.06
N LEU A 251 -11.05 -5.61 -4.18
CA LEU A 251 -10.14 -4.68 -3.52
C LEU A 251 -10.35 -4.76 -2.01
N ILE A 252 -9.29 -5.07 -1.26
CA ILE A 252 -9.31 -5.15 0.20
C ILE A 252 -8.40 -4.14 0.90
N GLY A 253 -7.45 -3.54 0.20
CA GLY A 253 -6.58 -2.50 0.73
C GLY A 253 -6.03 -1.57 -0.35
N PHE A 254 -5.82 -0.30 0.00
CA PHE A 254 -5.41 0.76 -0.94
C PHE A 254 -4.49 1.75 -0.25
N HIS A 255 -3.28 1.95 -0.76
CA HIS A 255 -2.38 3.04 -0.40
C HIS A 255 -2.31 4.08 -1.52
N ILE A 256 -2.19 5.34 -1.12
CA ILE A 256 -1.86 6.48 -1.98
C ILE A 256 -0.67 7.17 -1.32
N SER A 257 0.44 7.32 -2.05
CA SER A 257 1.53 8.21 -1.67
C SER A 257 1.66 9.29 -2.74
N GLN A 258 1.62 10.55 -2.31
CA GLN A 258 1.63 11.69 -3.24
C GLN A 258 2.61 12.75 -2.76
N LYS A 259 3.51 13.17 -3.64
CA LYS A 259 4.43 14.27 -3.37
C LYS A 259 3.74 15.62 -3.61
N THR A 260 3.12 16.15 -2.56
CA THR A 260 2.39 17.43 -2.62
C THR A 260 3.34 18.64 -2.51
N PRO A 261 2.91 19.85 -2.93
CA PRO A 261 3.69 21.09 -2.77
C PRO A 261 4.25 21.32 -1.36
N THR A 262 3.48 20.97 -0.33
CA THR A 262 3.80 21.15 1.09
C THR A 262 4.30 19.89 1.80
N GLY A 263 4.15 18.72 1.16
CA GLY A 263 4.56 17.42 1.69
C GLY A 263 5.86 16.92 1.08
N LYS A 264 7.02 17.44 1.51
CA LYS A 264 8.33 16.93 1.04
C LYS A 264 8.53 15.44 1.31
N GLN A 265 8.02 14.96 2.45
CA GLN A 265 8.04 13.55 2.82
C GLN A 265 6.83 12.77 2.27
N TRP A 266 6.13 13.36 1.29
CA TRP A 266 4.90 12.87 0.68
C TRP A 266 3.73 12.84 1.67
N VAL A 267 2.51 12.77 1.14
CA VAL A 267 1.27 12.57 1.88
C VAL A 267 0.80 11.14 1.63
N TRP A 268 0.58 10.39 2.72
CA TRP A 268 0.29 8.97 2.71
C TRP A 268 -1.13 8.73 3.19
N SER A 269 -1.96 8.11 2.35
CA SER A 269 -3.34 7.78 2.68
C SER A 269 -3.53 6.27 2.58
N THR A 270 -4.11 5.64 3.60
CA THR A 270 -4.36 4.20 3.56
C THR A 270 -5.78 3.80 3.91
N PHE A 271 -6.35 2.94 3.07
CA PHE A 271 -7.72 2.48 3.16
C PHE A 271 -7.81 0.97 3.20
N GLU A 272 -8.86 0.49 3.83
CA GLU A 272 -9.16 -0.93 3.93
C GLU A 272 -10.63 -1.20 3.69
N HIS A 273 -10.94 -2.42 3.26
CA HIS A 273 -12.31 -2.91 3.25
C HIS A 273 -12.74 -3.28 4.67
N ILE A 274 -13.98 -2.94 5.05
CA ILE A 274 -14.48 -3.18 6.42
C ILE A 274 -14.56 -4.68 6.76
N ASP A 275 -14.84 -5.53 5.77
CA ASP A 275 -14.89 -6.98 5.93
C ASP A 275 -13.51 -7.64 6.02
N ASN A 276 -12.42 -6.90 6.24
CA ASN A 276 -11.09 -7.48 6.49
C ASN A 276 -10.97 -8.06 7.89
N LEU A 277 -11.37 -7.27 8.90
CA LEU A 277 -11.23 -7.60 10.31
C LEU A 277 -12.57 -7.61 11.06
N ASP A 278 -13.52 -6.77 10.65
CA ASP A 278 -14.78 -6.61 11.38
C ASP A 278 -15.78 -7.70 10.99
N GLN A 279 -16.46 -8.28 11.99
CA GLN A 279 -17.65 -9.09 11.76
C GLN A 279 -18.81 -8.16 11.38
N ASN A 280 -19.20 -8.19 10.11
CA ASN A 280 -20.36 -7.44 9.62
C ASN A 280 -21.59 -8.33 9.52
N VAL A 281 -22.77 -7.71 9.39
CA VAL A 281 -24.03 -8.44 9.24
C VAL A 281 -24.86 -7.88 8.10
N ILE A 282 -25.64 -8.76 7.45
CA ILE A 282 -26.63 -8.39 6.45
C ILE A 282 -28.00 -8.85 6.93
N ALA A 283 -28.98 -7.94 6.90
CA ALA A 283 -30.37 -8.28 7.09
C ALA A 283 -30.98 -8.73 5.74
N GLY A 284 -31.40 -9.99 5.67
CA GLY A 284 -32.11 -10.55 4.53
C GLY A 284 -33.53 -10.00 4.43
N SER A 285 -34.10 -10.07 3.23
CA SER A 285 -35.50 -9.71 2.97
C SER A 285 -36.49 -10.58 3.73
N ASP A 286 -36.05 -11.73 4.23
CA ASP A 286 -36.81 -12.64 5.11
C ASP A 286 -36.70 -12.28 6.60
N GLY A 287 -36.04 -11.16 6.93
CA GLY A 287 -35.82 -10.69 8.30
C GLY A 287 -34.71 -11.43 9.05
N LYS A 288 -33.98 -12.35 8.40
CA LYS A 288 -32.85 -13.03 9.04
C LYS A 288 -31.57 -12.23 8.91
N THR A 289 -30.75 -12.29 9.95
CA THR A 289 -29.41 -11.70 9.93
C THR A 289 -28.38 -12.76 9.54
N THR A 290 -27.61 -12.50 8.49
CA THR A 290 -26.46 -13.32 8.09
C THR A 290 -25.18 -12.62 8.52
N VAL A 291 -24.30 -13.34 9.22
CA VAL A 291 -22.96 -12.86 9.57
C VAL A 291 -22.06 -12.97 8.35
N ILE A 292 -21.32 -11.90 8.07
CA ILE A 292 -20.21 -11.89 7.14
C ILE A 292 -18.95 -12.19 7.94
N HIS A 293 -18.32 -13.33 7.66
CA HIS A 293 -17.04 -13.68 8.26
C HIS A 293 -15.94 -12.77 7.69
N PRO A 294 -15.04 -12.23 8.54
CA PRO A 294 -13.93 -11.41 8.08
C PRO A 294 -13.01 -12.15 7.11
N THR A 295 -12.41 -11.40 6.19
CA THR A 295 -11.54 -11.93 5.13
C THR A 295 -10.21 -12.40 5.68
N LEU A 296 -9.66 -11.73 6.71
CA LEU A 296 -8.27 -11.91 7.17
C LEU A 296 -8.16 -12.36 8.62
N THR A 297 -9.25 -12.66 9.30
CA THR A 297 -9.20 -13.11 10.69
C THR A 297 -10.37 -14.03 10.98
N ASP A 298 -10.14 -15.08 11.77
CA ASP A 298 -11.19 -15.93 12.30
C ASP A 298 -11.59 -15.46 13.71
N PRO A 299 -12.75 -14.80 13.85
CA PRO A 299 -13.22 -14.32 15.15
C PRO A 299 -13.58 -15.44 16.12
N ASP A 300 -13.83 -16.66 15.64
CA ASP A 300 -14.13 -17.83 16.47
C ASP A 300 -12.84 -18.52 16.97
N CYS A 301 -11.65 -18.09 16.49
CA CYS A 301 -10.36 -18.59 16.94
C CYS A 301 -9.58 -17.57 17.78
N GLU A 302 -10.07 -17.29 19.00
CA GLU A 302 -9.43 -16.33 19.92
C GLU A 302 -7.99 -16.70 20.33
N ILE A 303 -7.64 -17.99 20.25
CA ILE A 303 -6.32 -18.52 20.63
C ILE A 303 -5.37 -18.69 19.43
N CYS A 304 -5.81 -18.37 18.21
CA CYS A 304 -4.96 -18.48 17.03
C CYS A 304 -3.80 -17.48 17.09
N PRO A 305 -2.55 -17.91 16.81
CA PRO A 305 -1.41 -17.02 16.76
C PRO A 305 -1.59 -15.93 15.70
N VAL A 306 -1.47 -14.67 16.13
CA VAL A 306 -1.74 -13.51 15.28
C VAL A 306 -0.50 -13.05 14.53
N ASN A 307 -0.69 -12.52 13.32
CA ASN A 307 0.36 -11.89 12.51
C ASN A 307 1.62 -12.78 12.34
N VAL A 308 1.44 -14.10 12.24
CA VAL A 308 2.54 -15.05 12.02
C VAL A 308 2.87 -15.13 10.54
N ASP A 309 4.13 -14.84 10.22
CA ASP A 309 4.64 -14.93 8.86
C ASP A 309 5.20 -16.33 8.55
N ALA A 310 4.44 -17.12 7.81
CA ALA A 310 4.75 -18.50 7.51
C ALA A 310 5.71 -18.72 6.32
N THR A 311 5.97 -17.70 5.49
CA THR A 311 6.65 -17.90 4.20
C THR A 311 7.74 -16.88 3.89
N ASN A 312 8.08 -16.03 4.87
CA ASN A 312 9.17 -15.09 4.75
C ASN A 312 10.52 -15.74 4.46
N GLY A 313 11.44 -15.06 3.77
CA GLY A 313 12.85 -15.46 3.77
C GLY A 313 13.13 -16.87 3.24
N LYS A 314 12.30 -17.37 2.31
CA LYS A 314 12.29 -18.75 1.78
C LYS A 314 11.76 -19.80 2.77
N ASN A 315 11.08 -19.37 3.84
CA ASN A 315 10.41 -20.29 4.74
C ASN A 315 9.33 -21.09 4.04
N THR A 316 9.20 -22.33 4.47
CA THR A 316 8.05 -23.18 4.16
C THR A 316 7.34 -23.54 5.45
N TYR A 317 6.06 -23.84 5.34
CA TYR A 317 5.24 -24.30 6.46
C TYR A 317 4.75 -25.73 6.21
N GLU A 318 4.62 -26.51 7.28
CA GLU A 318 4.09 -27.87 7.25
C GLU A 318 3.03 -28.07 8.34
N HIS A 319 1.93 -28.73 7.98
CA HIS A 319 0.88 -29.09 8.94
C HIS A 319 1.24 -30.39 9.65
N HIS A 320 1.09 -30.40 10.97
CA HIS A 320 1.28 -31.59 11.78
C HIS A 320 0.08 -31.85 12.66
N THR A 321 -0.23 -33.13 12.84
CA THR A 321 -1.19 -33.60 13.85
C THR A 321 -0.44 -34.32 14.95
N SER A 322 -0.80 -34.04 16.20
CA SER A 322 -0.20 -34.68 17.37
C SER A 322 -1.25 -35.05 18.41
N GLU A 323 -0.83 -35.74 19.47
CA GLU A 323 -1.68 -36.06 20.62
C GLU A 323 -2.24 -34.80 21.33
N HIS A 324 -1.51 -33.68 21.27
CA HIS A 324 -1.85 -32.47 22.02
C HIS A 324 -2.63 -31.44 21.20
N SER A 325 -2.36 -31.31 19.90
CA SER A 325 -3.07 -30.44 18.96
C SER A 325 -2.55 -30.61 17.53
N ASP A 326 -3.30 -30.10 16.56
CA ASP A 326 -2.77 -29.72 15.26
C ASP A 326 -1.94 -28.42 15.36
N TYR A 327 -0.87 -28.33 14.56
CA TYR A 327 0.00 -27.15 14.50
C TYR A 327 0.71 -26.99 13.15
N TRP A 328 1.14 -25.76 12.87
CA TRP A 328 2.06 -25.41 11.80
C TRP A 328 3.49 -25.33 12.33
N SER A 329 4.43 -25.95 11.62
CA SER A 329 5.87 -25.70 11.78
C SER A 329 6.36 -24.78 10.66
N ILE A 330 7.36 -23.93 10.93
CA ILE A 330 7.98 -23.02 9.95
C ILE A 330 9.49 -23.30 9.95
N THR A 331 10.09 -23.48 8.78
CA THR A 331 11.48 -24.00 8.65
C THR A 331 12.57 -23.22 9.40
N SER A 332 12.42 -21.91 9.58
CA SER A 332 13.40 -21.09 10.31
C SER A 332 12.91 -20.62 11.68
N ASP A 333 11.76 -21.12 12.16
CA ASP A 333 11.24 -20.78 13.48
C ASP A 333 11.40 -21.98 14.43
N THR A 334 11.74 -21.70 15.68
CA THR A 334 11.86 -22.73 16.71
C THR A 334 10.52 -23.04 17.38
N ASN A 335 9.49 -22.22 17.13
CA ASN A 335 8.16 -22.40 17.68
C ASN A 335 7.24 -23.18 16.73
N ASN A 336 6.29 -23.89 17.34
CA ASN A 336 5.13 -24.45 16.64
C ASN A 336 3.91 -23.57 16.89
N TYR A 337 3.06 -23.42 15.88
CA TYR A 337 1.90 -22.52 15.92
C TYR A 337 0.61 -23.32 15.89
N TYR A 338 -0.29 -23.08 16.84
CA TYR A 338 -1.59 -23.73 16.86
C TYR A 338 -2.31 -23.62 15.51
N ALA A 339 -2.81 -24.75 15.00
CA ALA A 339 -3.55 -24.82 13.74
C ALA A 339 -5.01 -25.21 14.02
N ALA A 340 -5.93 -24.28 13.74
CA ALA A 340 -7.38 -24.57 13.81
C ALA A 340 -7.90 -25.33 12.59
N SER A 341 -7.09 -25.44 11.52
CA SER A 341 -7.44 -26.16 10.29
C SER A 341 -6.21 -26.64 9.54
N THR A 342 -6.40 -27.61 8.65
CA THR A 342 -5.36 -28.12 7.74
C THR A 342 -5.04 -27.19 6.57
N THR A 343 -5.75 -26.07 6.44
CA THR A 343 -5.50 -25.03 5.44
C THR A 343 -4.79 -23.87 6.11
N MET A 344 -3.67 -23.41 5.53
CA MET A 344 -2.96 -22.25 6.05
C MET A 344 -3.81 -20.98 5.87
N LYS A 345 -4.02 -20.25 6.96
CA LYS A 345 -4.79 -19.01 7.04
C LYS A 345 -4.05 -18.05 7.94
N THR A 346 -4.00 -16.77 7.59
CA THR A 346 -3.40 -15.77 8.47
C THR A 346 -4.45 -15.30 9.48
N GLN A 347 -4.11 -15.28 10.77
CA GLN A 347 -4.91 -14.60 11.78
C GLN A 347 -4.41 -13.16 11.90
N SER A 348 -4.93 -12.26 11.07
CA SER A 348 -4.52 -10.85 11.10
C SER A 348 -5.09 -10.13 12.32
N LYS A 349 -4.25 -9.32 12.96
CA LYS A 349 -4.63 -8.45 14.09
C LYS A 349 -4.04 -7.05 13.94
N ARG A 350 -4.93 -6.06 13.98
CA ARG A 350 -4.54 -4.65 14.07
C ARG A 350 -4.02 -4.33 15.47
N MET A 351 -2.86 -3.68 15.55
CA MET A 351 -2.24 -3.32 16.83
C MET A 351 -2.51 -1.88 17.26
N ILE A 352 -2.88 -1.00 16.33
CA ILE A 352 -3.29 0.38 16.60
C ILE A 352 -4.68 0.60 16.04
N ASP A 353 -5.65 0.89 16.90
CA ASP A 353 -7.03 1.15 16.49
C ASP A 353 -7.12 2.39 15.58
N ILE A 354 -8.07 2.35 14.64
CA ILE A 354 -8.44 3.52 13.83
C ILE A 354 -8.88 4.64 14.77
N PRO A 355 -8.23 5.83 14.79
CA PRO A 355 -8.54 6.89 15.75
C PRO A 355 -10.00 7.35 15.67
N VAL A 356 -10.59 7.76 16.80
CA VAL A 356 -11.98 8.27 16.86
C VAL A 356 -12.23 9.37 15.82
N ARG A 357 -11.25 10.26 15.61
CA ARG A 357 -11.32 11.35 14.62
C ARG A 357 -11.47 10.85 13.19
N VAL A 358 -10.90 9.69 12.87
CA VAL A 358 -10.99 9.05 11.55
C VAL A 358 -12.29 8.25 11.43
N ARG A 359 -12.67 7.51 12.49
CA ARG A 359 -13.94 6.77 12.54
C ARG A 359 -15.16 7.67 12.32
N HIS A 360 -15.13 8.90 12.84
CA HIS A 360 -16.18 9.88 12.59
C HIS A 360 -16.31 10.25 11.11
N ILE A 361 -15.20 10.57 10.44
CA ILE A 361 -15.18 10.83 8.99
C ILE A 361 -15.64 9.59 8.21
N ASN A 362 -15.15 8.40 8.57
CA ASN A 362 -15.56 7.16 7.91
C ASN A 362 -17.08 6.97 7.99
N SER A 363 -17.70 7.18 9.16
CA SER A 363 -19.17 7.11 9.29
C SER A 363 -19.87 8.07 8.33
N MET A 364 -19.44 9.34 8.28
CA MET A 364 -20.04 10.34 7.39
C MET A 364 -19.89 9.97 5.92
N MET A 365 -18.71 9.47 5.53
CA MET A 365 -18.43 9.03 4.16
C MET A 365 -19.25 7.80 3.79
N GLN A 366 -19.31 6.81 4.67
CA GLN A 366 -20.05 5.57 4.46
C GLN A 366 -21.55 5.81 4.36
N ASP A 367 -22.11 6.68 5.21
CA ASP A 367 -23.52 7.09 5.14
C ASP A 367 -23.83 7.78 3.80
N TYR A 368 -22.95 8.70 3.36
CA TYR A 368 -23.07 9.33 2.06
C TYR A 368 -22.97 8.32 0.91
N PHE A 369 -21.94 7.47 0.87
CA PHE A 369 -21.78 6.49 -0.21
C PHE A 369 -22.88 5.45 -0.25
N LYS A 370 -23.44 5.09 0.91
CA LYS A 370 -24.62 4.23 1.01
C LYS A 370 -25.85 4.90 0.38
N ALA A 371 -26.09 6.18 0.67
CA ALA A 371 -27.13 6.96 0.01
C ALA A 371 -26.97 7.01 -1.52
N GLN A 372 -25.72 6.97 -2.01
CA GLN A 372 -25.40 6.94 -3.44
C GLN A 372 -25.39 5.52 -4.05
N GLY A 373 -25.66 4.46 -3.27
CA GLY A 373 -25.59 3.08 -3.75
C GLY A 373 -24.18 2.64 -4.18
N SER A 374 -23.14 3.26 -3.63
CA SER A 374 -21.75 3.07 -4.02
C SER A 374 -21.05 2.01 -3.16
N VAL A 375 -20.15 1.22 -3.77
CA VAL A 375 -19.29 0.24 -3.05
C VAL A 375 -18.35 0.92 -2.05
N TRP A 376 -18.08 2.21 -2.20
CA TRP A 376 -17.21 2.97 -1.29
C TRP A 376 -17.74 3.04 0.15
N GLN A 377 -19.01 2.70 0.38
CA GLN A 377 -19.58 2.53 1.72
C GLN A 377 -18.94 1.38 2.53
N TYR A 378 -18.25 0.45 1.85
CA TYR A 378 -17.61 -0.72 2.47
C TYR A 378 -16.10 -0.54 2.66
N TYR A 379 -15.61 0.69 2.47
CA TYR A 379 -14.21 1.05 2.69
C TYR A 379 -14.10 2.03 3.85
N GLN A 380 -12.95 2.05 4.48
CA GLN A 380 -12.63 2.95 5.59
C GLN A 380 -11.20 3.46 5.48
N LEU A 381 -11.00 4.74 5.77
CA LEU A 381 -9.68 5.33 5.99
C LEU A 381 -9.13 4.80 7.31
N ILE A 382 -7.89 4.34 7.33
CA ILE A 382 -7.19 4.02 8.59
C ILE A 382 -6.62 5.31 9.17
N ASP A 383 -5.83 6.04 8.38
CA ASP A 383 -5.41 7.41 8.67
C ASP A 383 -4.72 8.06 7.45
N THR A 384 -4.40 9.34 7.60
CA THR A 384 -3.54 10.11 6.70
C THR A 384 -2.28 10.55 7.42
N GLN A 385 -1.11 10.22 6.88
CA GLN A 385 0.18 10.64 7.41
C GLN A 385 0.82 11.70 6.50
N TYR A 386 1.28 12.80 7.09
CA TYR A 386 1.85 13.94 6.37
C TYR A 386 2.86 14.70 7.26
N PRO A 387 3.81 15.45 6.69
CA PRO A 387 4.75 16.24 7.49
C PRO A 387 4.11 17.51 8.06
N VAL A 388 4.22 17.70 9.37
CA VAL A 388 3.80 18.96 10.02
C VAL A 388 4.82 20.07 9.76
N ASP A 389 6.12 19.73 9.79
CA ASP A 389 7.23 20.60 9.41
C ASP A 389 8.10 19.92 8.35
N GLN A 390 7.77 20.13 7.08
CA GLN A 390 8.45 19.53 5.93
C GLN A 390 9.98 19.78 5.87
N ASN A 391 10.50 20.77 6.60
CA ASN A 391 11.93 21.09 6.62
C ASN A 391 12.68 20.45 7.80
N ALA A 392 11.97 19.84 8.76
CA ALA A 392 12.58 19.12 9.84
C ALA A 392 13.40 17.94 9.31
N LYS A 393 14.65 17.83 9.76
CA LYS A 393 15.56 16.75 9.36
C LYS A 393 15.16 15.43 10.02
N PRO A 394 15.48 14.28 9.40
CA PRO A 394 15.41 12.97 10.05
C PRO A 394 16.13 12.95 11.39
N ALA A 395 15.52 12.30 12.38
CA ALA A 395 16.20 11.93 13.60
C ALA A 395 17.13 10.73 13.34
N THR A 396 18.27 10.68 14.00
CA THR A 396 19.16 9.49 13.95
C THR A 396 18.42 8.28 14.50
N SER A 397 18.31 7.19 13.75
CA SER A 397 17.59 5.97 14.16
C SER A 397 18.44 4.69 14.04
N THR A 398 19.76 4.81 14.20
CA THR A 398 20.67 3.65 14.14
C THR A 398 20.77 2.94 15.48
N ALA A 399 21.13 1.65 15.46
CA ALA A 399 21.25 0.81 16.66
C ALA A 399 22.14 1.39 17.76
N THR A 400 23.16 2.17 17.41
CA THR A 400 24.15 2.73 18.35
C THR A 400 23.92 4.19 18.71
N ALA A 401 23.03 4.90 18.02
CA ALA A 401 22.87 6.35 18.16
C ALA A 401 21.40 6.84 18.14
N TYR A 402 20.43 5.96 18.38
CA TYR A 402 19.03 6.36 18.50
C TYR A 402 18.78 7.18 19.79
N HIS A 403 17.84 8.12 19.72
CA HIS A 403 17.34 8.98 20.79
C HIS A 403 15.81 8.96 20.80
N LEU A 404 15.22 8.56 21.92
CA LEU A 404 13.76 8.51 22.06
C LEU A 404 13.21 9.82 22.64
N PRO A 405 12.03 10.27 22.16
CA PRO A 405 11.17 9.60 21.18
C PRO A 405 11.53 9.89 19.70
N GLU A 406 12.48 10.78 19.42
CA GLU A 406 12.70 11.38 18.08
C GLU A 406 13.01 10.34 17.00
N SER A 407 13.82 9.32 17.29
CA SER A 407 14.15 8.22 16.37
C SER A 407 12.95 7.39 15.92
N VAL A 408 11.84 7.51 16.63
CA VAL A 408 10.57 6.86 16.30
C VAL A 408 9.66 7.84 15.59
N ILE A 409 9.37 8.97 16.24
CA ILE A 409 8.32 9.89 15.79
C ILE A 409 8.75 10.81 14.64
N ASN A 410 10.05 10.89 14.34
CA ASN A 410 10.60 11.71 13.28
C ASN A 410 11.71 10.97 12.50
N LYS A 411 11.59 9.64 12.39
CA LYS A 411 12.52 8.78 11.63
C LYS A 411 12.72 9.32 10.21
N SER A 412 11.64 9.72 9.53
CA SER A 412 11.65 10.22 8.15
C SER A 412 12.09 11.67 7.97
N GLY A 413 12.20 12.44 9.05
CA GLY A 413 12.10 13.90 8.99
C GLY A 413 10.66 14.34 8.73
N GLY A 414 10.43 15.65 8.63
CA GLY A 414 9.10 16.20 8.37
C GLY A 414 8.21 16.40 9.61
N VAL A 415 8.62 15.89 10.78
CA VAL A 415 7.76 15.73 11.98
C VAL A 415 6.38 15.19 11.58
N PRO A 416 6.27 13.91 11.18
CA PRO A 416 5.00 13.31 10.82
C PRO A 416 3.92 13.59 11.87
N ASN A 417 2.69 13.89 11.42
CA ASN A 417 1.54 14.14 12.30
C ASN A 417 1.20 12.96 13.22
N ILE A 418 1.54 11.73 12.80
CA ILE A 418 1.40 10.49 13.55
C ILE A 418 2.66 9.63 13.39
N ALA A 419 3.04 8.90 14.44
CA ALA A 419 4.25 8.08 14.44
C ALA A 419 4.11 6.75 13.70
N TYR A 420 2.90 6.19 13.66
CA TYR A 420 2.60 4.88 13.09
C TYR A 420 1.43 4.97 12.13
N LEU A 421 1.53 4.25 11.01
CA LEU A 421 0.46 4.08 10.04
C LEU A 421 0.71 2.79 9.27
N THR A 422 -0.16 1.80 9.48
CA THR A 422 -0.11 0.49 8.83
C THR A 422 -1.48 0.07 8.33
N ASN A 423 -1.49 -0.59 7.19
CA ASN A 423 -2.62 -1.27 6.57
C ASN A 423 -2.53 -2.76 6.87
N ILE A 424 -3.62 -3.37 7.32
CA ILE A 424 -3.61 -4.79 7.67
C ILE A 424 -3.36 -5.70 6.48
N THR A 425 -3.65 -5.27 5.25
CA THR A 425 -3.50 -6.10 4.05
C THR A 425 -2.07 -6.10 3.52
N MET A 426 -1.28 -5.08 3.87
CA MET A 426 0.06 -4.87 3.33
C MET A 426 1.11 -4.96 4.43
N GLU A 427 0.81 -4.40 5.61
CA GLU A 427 1.70 -4.38 6.76
C GLU A 427 1.24 -5.25 7.93
N THR A 428 0.65 -6.43 7.64
CA THR A 428 0.23 -7.40 8.68
C THR A 428 1.39 -7.77 9.60
N PHE A 429 2.53 -8.12 9.02
CA PHE A 429 3.65 -8.74 9.73
C PHE A 429 4.60 -7.73 10.40
N PHE A 430 4.46 -6.43 10.12
CA PHE A 430 5.09 -5.35 10.90
C PHE A 430 4.35 -5.02 12.20
N GLN A 431 3.10 -5.46 12.34
CA GLN A 431 2.27 -5.17 13.51
C GLN A 431 2.56 -6.15 14.65
N GLN A 432 3.80 -6.14 15.13
CA GLN A 432 4.28 -7.01 16.21
C GLN A 432 3.98 -6.47 17.61
N GLY A 433 3.70 -5.18 17.74
CA GLY A 433 3.47 -4.53 19.03
C GLY A 433 4.78 -4.16 19.71
N ASN A 434 5.20 -4.91 20.74
CA ASN A 434 6.43 -4.59 21.45
C ASN A 434 7.66 -5.05 20.65
N GLN A 435 8.53 -4.10 20.30
CA GLN A 435 9.78 -4.33 19.59
C GLN A 435 10.90 -3.48 20.20
N ILE A 436 12.13 -3.58 19.69
CA ILE A 436 13.26 -2.81 20.22
C ILE A 436 13.30 -1.41 19.58
N ALA A 437 13.55 -0.41 20.41
CA ALA A 437 13.73 0.98 20.03
C ALA A 437 14.93 1.17 19.10
N GLY A 438 14.75 1.99 18.06
CA GLY A 438 15.80 2.20 17.07
C GLY A 438 16.15 0.95 16.26
N LEU A 439 15.34 -0.13 16.34
CA LEU A 439 15.34 -1.35 15.50
C LEU A 439 14.14 -1.44 14.52
N MET A 440 13.35 -0.36 14.38
CA MET A 440 12.27 -0.29 13.39
C MET A 440 12.92 -0.07 12.02
N GLU A 441 12.88 -1.07 11.12
CA GLU A 441 13.54 -1.20 9.79
C GLU A 441 14.92 -0.49 9.61
N ASN A 442 15.95 -1.25 9.19
CA ASN A 442 17.37 -0.86 9.06
C ASN A 442 18.14 -0.69 10.37
N SER A 443 17.95 -1.60 11.31
CA SER A 443 18.66 -1.50 12.57
C SER A 443 18.83 -2.86 13.22
N SER A 444 20.09 -3.22 13.47
CA SER A 444 20.50 -4.50 14.03
C SER A 444 20.60 -4.43 15.56
N SER A 445 20.16 -5.47 16.26
CA SER A 445 20.38 -5.62 17.70
C SER A 445 21.81 -6.03 18.06
N GLU A 446 22.71 -6.19 17.07
CA GLU A 446 24.07 -6.65 17.31
C GLU A 446 24.90 -5.57 18.01
N GLY A 447 25.12 -5.76 19.31
CA GLY A 447 26.13 -5.04 20.08
C GLY A 447 25.65 -3.95 21.04
N SER A 448 24.34 -3.70 21.20
CA SER A 448 23.85 -2.76 22.21
C SER A 448 23.68 -3.43 23.58
N ALA A 449 24.30 -2.88 24.62
CA ALA A 449 23.99 -3.22 26.01
C ALA A 449 22.54 -2.83 26.33
N LEU A 450 21.72 -3.81 26.73
CA LEU A 450 20.31 -3.69 27.14
C LEU A 450 19.44 -2.77 26.24
N PRO A 451 18.92 -3.28 25.10
CA PRO A 451 18.00 -2.53 24.24
C PRO A 451 16.73 -2.08 24.97
N LEU A 452 16.26 -0.86 24.71
CA LEU A 452 14.96 -0.38 25.18
C LEU A 452 13.84 -0.99 24.33
N SER A 453 12.82 -1.56 24.95
CA SER A 453 11.62 -2.00 24.23
C SER A 453 10.60 -0.87 24.14
N ILE A 454 10.03 -0.68 22.95
CA ILE A 454 8.92 0.22 22.67
C ILE A 454 7.75 -0.57 22.09
N PHE A 455 6.54 -0.05 22.22
CA PHE A 455 5.49 -0.41 21.30
C PHE A 455 5.78 0.26 19.95
N GLY A 456 5.80 -0.50 18.86
CA GLY A 456 6.01 0.00 17.50
C GLY A 456 5.37 -0.92 16.47
N THR A 457 4.79 -0.33 15.43
CA THR A 457 4.22 -1.08 14.29
C THR A 457 4.70 -0.53 12.94
N GLU A 458 5.71 0.35 12.96
CA GLU A 458 6.25 1.15 11.83
C GLU A 458 5.23 2.12 11.21
N SER A 459 5.67 2.96 10.28
CA SER A 459 4.80 3.80 9.45
C SER A 459 5.22 3.81 7.98
N CYS A 460 4.28 4.08 7.08
CA CYS A 460 4.57 4.24 5.65
C CYS A 460 5.71 5.23 5.42
N ILE A 461 5.63 6.45 5.96
CA ILE A 461 6.67 7.48 5.79
C ILE A 461 8.01 7.06 6.44
N GLY A 462 7.96 6.41 7.59
CA GLY A 462 9.14 5.97 8.34
C GLY A 462 9.90 4.88 7.59
N CYS A 463 9.21 3.86 7.11
CA CYS A 463 9.75 2.79 6.30
C CYS A 463 10.26 3.31 4.95
N HIS A 464 9.43 4.05 4.22
CA HIS A 464 9.80 4.59 2.91
C HIS A 464 10.96 5.60 2.96
N SER A 465 11.23 6.23 4.10
CA SER A 465 12.40 7.10 4.24
C SER A 465 13.72 6.35 4.00
N SER A 466 13.75 5.04 4.13
CA SER A 466 14.92 4.19 3.88
C SER A 466 15.18 3.88 2.40
N ALA A 467 14.27 4.29 1.50
CA ALA A 467 14.41 4.08 0.06
C ALA A 467 15.71 4.72 -0.47
N GLY A 468 16.35 4.04 -1.41
CA GLY A 468 17.63 4.48 -1.97
C GLY A 468 17.85 4.15 -3.43
N ILE A 469 18.62 5.00 -4.12
CA ILE A 469 19.11 4.77 -5.48
C ILE A 469 20.41 3.96 -5.48
N ALA A 470 20.68 3.23 -6.57
CA ALA A 470 21.97 2.57 -6.75
C ALA A 470 23.09 3.63 -6.82
N ILE A 471 24.11 3.48 -5.97
CA ILE A 471 25.23 4.44 -5.89
C ILE A 471 26.58 3.82 -6.27
N SER A 472 26.75 2.52 -6.14
CA SER A 472 27.95 1.80 -6.56
C SER A 472 27.67 0.33 -6.82
N TYR A 473 28.62 -0.35 -7.48
CA TYR A 473 28.55 -1.79 -7.73
C TYR A 473 29.79 -2.50 -7.20
N ASP A 474 29.57 -3.46 -6.30
CA ASP A 474 30.63 -4.31 -5.75
C ASP A 474 30.92 -5.47 -6.71
N THR A 475 32.03 -5.37 -7.43
CA THR A 475 32.44 -6.37 -8.41
C THR A 475 32.92 -7.69 -7.79
N LYS A 476 33.28 -7.71 -6.49
CA LYS A 476 33.70 -8.93 -5.80
C LYS A 476 32.49 -9.74 -5.36
N ASN A 477 31.49 -9.07 -4.80
CA ASN A 477 30.28 -9.69 -4.29
C ASN A 477 29.16 -9.75 -5.34
N LEU A 478 29.37 -9.14 -6.50
CA LEU A 478 28.39 -9.02 -7.60
C LEU A 478 27.07 -8.39 -7.14
N SER A 479 27.16 -7.38 -6.26
CA SER A 479 26.02 -6.75 -5.61
C SER A 479 25.98 -5.23 -5.85
N THR A 480 24.77 -4.71 -6.04
CA THR A 480 24.53 -3.27 -6.10
C THR A 480 24.47 -2.71 -4.68
N LYS A 481 25.17 -1.59 -4.44
CA LYS A 481 25.05 -0.81 -3.20
C LYS A 481 24.10 0.35 -3.43
N PHE A 482 23.17 0.55 -2.52
CA PHE A 482 22.18 1.62 -2.57
C PHE A 482 22.55 2.75 -1.60
N GLY A 483 22.12 3.96 -1.94
CA GLY A 483 22.31 5.15 -1.14
C GLY A 483 21.61 5.05 0.22
N GLY A 484 22.03 5.93 1.14
CA GLY A 484 21.44 6.02 2.46
C GLY A 484 20.02 6.55 2.47
N GLN A 485 19.48 6.72 3.68
CA GLN A 485 18.15 7.27 3.94
C GLN A 485 17.87 8.52 3.08
N LEU A 486 16.66 8.59 2.53
CA LEU A 486 16.13 9.63 1.65
C LEU A 486 16.74 9.71 0.24
N SER A 487 17.77 8.94 -0.10
CA SER A 487 18.37 9.02 -1.45
C SER A 487 17.42 8.57 -2.57
N GLY A 488 16.40 7.76 -2.26
CA GLY A 488 15.33 7.36 -3.18
C GLY A 488 14.07 8.24 -3.09
N ASP A 489 14.07 9.28 -2.24
CA ASP A 489 12.92 10.19 -2.03
C ASP A 489 11.60 9.43 -1.83
N PHE A 490 11.61 8.51 -0.86
CA PHE A 490 10.47 7.68 -0.48
C PHE A 490 9.95 6.70 -1.56
N SER A 491 10.48 6.74 -2.79
CA SER A 491 10.17 5.76 -3.83
C SER A 491 11.18 4.62 -3.81
N TRP A 492 10.61 3.49 -3.47
CA TRP A 492 11.30 2.28 -3.10
C TRP A 492 11.36 1.35 -4.35
N LEU A 493 10.42 1.59 -5.28
CA LEU A 493 10.40 1.09 -6.66
C LEU A 493 11.72 1.23 -7.43
N LEU A 494 12.55 2.24 -7.13
CA LEU A 494 13.84 2.46 -7.78
C LEU A 494 14.74 1.22 -7.69
N ARG A 495 14.66 0.49 -6.58
CA ARG A 495 15.45 -0.73 -6.40
C ARG A 495 15.04 -1.88 -7.36
N ARG A 496 13.92 -1.77 -8.11
CA ARG A 496 13.42 -2.80 -9.08
C ARG A 496 14.16 -2.81 -10.38
N ALA A 497 14.97 -1.78 -10.58
CA ALA A 497 15.88 -1.69 -11.68
C ALA A 497 16.71 -2.97 -11.80
N SER A 498 16.62 -3.59 -12.98
CA SER A 498 17.58 -4.60 -13.41
C SER A 498 18.72 -3.94 -14.19
N TRP A 499 19.81 -4.66 -14.39
CA TRP A 499 20.85 -4.25 -15.34
C TRP A 499 20.33 -4.33 -16.77
N ASP A 500 20.69 -3.37 -17.63
CA ASP A 500 20.45 -3.53 -19.07
C ASP A 500 21.30 -4.69 -19.59
N GLN A 501 20.64 -5.76 -20.05
CA GLN A 501 21.31 -6.99 -20.48
C GLN A 501 22.25 -6.79 -21.68
N ASN A 502 22.11 -5.68 -22.43
CA ASN A 502 22.97 -5.37 -23.56
C ASN A 502 24.20 -4.55 -23.18
N LEU A 503 24.30 -4.07 -21.94
CA LEU A 503 25.43 -3.27 -21.46
C LEU A 503 26.30 -4.09 -20.49
N PRO A 504 27.64 -4.00 -20.60
CA PRO A 504 28.52 -4.65 -19.64
C PRO A 504 28.35 -4.04 -18.25
N LYS A 505 28.42 -4.88 -17.22
CA LYS A 505 28.53 -4.42 -15.83
C LYS A 505 29.93 -3.82 -15.59
N PRO A 506 30.08 -2.85 -14.65
CA PRO A 506 31.38 -2.32 -14.27
C PRO A 506 32.35 -3.44 -13.89
N THR A 507 33.60 -3.33 -14.33
CA THR A 507 34.68 -4.30 -14.04
C THR A 507 35.61 -3.85 -12.91
N ALA A 508 35.42 -2.63 -12.42
CA ALA A 508 36.05 -2.09 -11.22
C ALA A 508 34.94 -1.54 -10.29
N GLU A 509 35.26 -1.38 -9.01
CA GLU A 509 34.36 -0.68 -8.08
C GLU A 509 34.25 0.78 -8.55
N GLU A 510 33.03 1.20 -8.89
CA GLU A 510 32.67 2.54 -9.37
C GLU A 510 31.76 3.24 -8.37
#